data_AF-A0A9D6QCP9-F1
#
_entry.id   AF-A0A9D6QCP9-F1
#
_cell.length_a   1.000
_cell.length_b   1.000
_cell.length_c   1.000
_cell.angle_alpha   90.00
_cell.angle_beta   90.00
_cell.angle_gamma   90.00
#
_symmetry.space_group_name_H-M   'P 1'
#
loop_
_entity.id
_entity.type
_entity.pdbx_description
1 polymer ?
#
loop_
_entity_poly.entity_id
_entity_poly.type
_entity_poly.pdbx_seq_one_letter_code
_entity_poly.pdbx_strand_id
1 'polypeptide(L)'
;MPRSAIRKVAPIILLAFVVSSCATMKQTYGDNPKAMLGGLLGAGLGAGIAAAAGASPAMIVGAALMGGALGGVVGHKLDDRDKQMAAQAATQAFEQNAAGQASVWKNAQTGNSGSITPTRTYQQNGQYCRQYQQTINIGGEPQSSYGTACRQADGTWAIQPA
;
A
#
# COMPACT_ATOMS: atom_id res chain seq x y z
N MET A 1 8.65 -30.00 32.16
CA MET A 1 9.75 -29.03 31.97
C MET A 1 9.70 -27.99 33.08
N PRO A 2 10.80 -27.68 33.78
CA PRO A 2 10.78 -26.76 34.91
C PRO A 2 10.49 -25.33 34.43
N ARG A 3 9.48 -24.68 35.02
CA ARG A 3 8.99 -23.33 34.67
C ARG A 3 10.09 -22.24 34.69
N SER A 4 11.19 -22.49 35.41
CA SER A 4 12.36 -21.59 35.49
C SER A 4 13.21 -21.56 34.22
N ALA A 5 13.25 -22.64 33.44
CA ALA A 5 14.00 -22.70 32.18
C ALA A 5 13.29 -21.90 31.08
N ILE A 6 11.96 -21.99 31.00
CA ILE A 6 11.13 -21.27 30.02
C ILE A 6 11.30 -19.75 30.16
N ARG A 7 11.40 -19.24 31.40
CA ARG A 7 11.55 -17.79 31.68
C ARG A 7 12.91 -17.22 31.29
N LYS A 8 13.96 -18.04 31.19
CA LYS A 8 15.31 -17.62 30.77
C LYS A 8 15.52 -17.70 29.26
N VAL A 9 14.82 -18.61 28.59
CA VAL A 9 14.98 -18.86 27.15
C VAL A 9 14.05 -17.97 26.30
N ALA A 10 12.93 -17.49 26.87
CA ALA A 10 12.00 -16.57 26.21
C ALA A 10 12.63 -15.31 25.58
N PRO A 11 13.52 -14.53 26.24
CA PRO A 11 14.13 -13.36 25.62
C PRO A 11 15.12 -13.71 24.49
N ILE A 12 15.77 -14.87 24.56
CA ILE A 12 16.71 -15.35 23.53
C ILE A 12 15.96 -15.80 22.27
N ILE A 13 14.82 -16.46 22.43
CA ILE A 13 13.93 -16.83 21.33
C ILE A 13 13.33 -15.58 20.68
N LEU A 14 12.88 -14.60 21.47
CA LEU A 14 12.34 -13.34 20.95
C LEU A 14 13.39 -12.57 20.13
N LEU A 15 14.64 -12.53 20.60
CA LEU A 15 15.75 -11.90 19.87
C LEU A 15 16.09 -12.64 18.57
N ALA A 16 16.04 -13.98 18.57
CA ALA A 16 16.29 -14.79 17.37
C ALA A 16 15.21 -14.58 16.29
N PHE A 17 13.95 -14.37 16.66
CA PHE A 17 12.88 -14.01 15.73
C PHE A 17 13.09 -12.62 15.11
N VAL A 18 13.59 -11.65 15.88
CA VAL A 18 13.90 -10.29 15.39
C VAL A 18 15.11 -10.30 14.44
N VAL A 19 16.10 -11.15 14.65
CA VAL A 19 17.26 -11.24 13.74
C VAL A 19 16.90 -11.97 12.44
N SER A 20 16.00 -12.96 12.48
CA SER A 20 15.55 -13.67 11.27
C SER A 20 14.71 -12.78 10.35
N SER A 21 13.95 -11.82 10.87
CA SER A 21 13.20 -10.87 10.03
C SER A 21 14.11 -9.88 9.29
N CYS A 22 15.29 -9.57 9.85
CA CYS A 22 16.34 -8.83 9.13
C CYS A 22 16.96 -9.64 7.98
N ALA A 23 17.06 -10.96 8.11
CA ALA A 23 17.60 -11.82 7.04
C ALA A 23 16.64 -11.94 5.84
N THR A 24 15.33 -12.04 6.10
CA THR A 24 14.31 -12.02 5.04
C THR A 24 14.34 -10.72 4.22
N MET A 25 14.59 -9.58 4.87
CA MET A 25 14.79 -8.28 4.20
C MET A 25 15.97 -8.31 3.23
N LYS A 26 17.05 -9.02 3.59
CA LYS A 26 18.28 -9.14 2.79
C LYS A 26 18.13 -10.07 1.58
N GLN A 27 17.18 -11.01 1.62
CA GLN A 27 16.90 -11.92 0.50
C GLN A 27 16.02 -11.24 -0.56
N THR A 28 15.03 -10.45 -0.13
CA THR A 28 14.26 -9.57 -1.04
C THR A 28 15.12 -8.46 -1.67
N TYR A 29 16.17 -8.01 -0.96
CA TYR A 29 17.19 -7.04 -1.42
C TYR A 29 18.05 -7.54 -2.60
N GLY A 30 18.38 -8.83 -2.62
CA GLY A 30 19.32 -9.41 -3.60
C GLY A 30 18.72 -9.63 -4.99
N ASP A 31 17.44 -9.99 -5.05
CA ASP A 31 16.83 -10.46 -6.30
C ASP A 31 16.20 -9.35 -7.15
N ASN A 32 15.80 -8.19 -6.56
CA ASN A 32 15.07 -7.12 -7.27
C ASN A 32 15.38 -5.70 -6.75
N PRO A 33 16.57 -5.12 -7.06
CA PRO A 33 16.99 -3.81 -6.54
C PRO A 33 16.06 -2.64 -6.94
N LYS A 34 15.31 -2.75 -8.03
CA LYS A 34 14.34 -1.73 -8.48
C LYS A 34 13.07 -1.69 -7.63
N ALA A 35 12.66 -2.82 -7.05
CA ALA A 35 11.49 -2.89 -6.16
C ALA A 35 11.79 -2.27 -4.78
N MET A 36 13.07 -2.24 -4.38
CA MET A 36 13.50 -1.75 -3.07
C MET A 36 13.59 -0.23 -2.98
N LEU A 37 14.09 0.45 -4.03
CA LEU A 37 14.30 1.90 -3.97
C LEU A 37 12.99 2.68 -3.76
N GLY A 38 11.87 2.14 -4.26
CA GLY A 38 10.53 2.65 -3.98
C GLY A 38 9.88 2.03 -2.74
N GLY A 39 9.97 0.71 -2.54
CA GLY A 39 9.10 0.00 -1.57
C GLY A 39 9.57 -0.10 -0.12
N LEU A 40 10.86 0.10 0.17
CA LEU A 40 11.41 -0.02 1.52
C LEU A 40 11.95 1.31 2.09
N LEU A 41 12.24 2.28 1.21
CA LEU A 41 12.68 3.63 1.59
C LEU A 41 11.64 4.72 1.28
N GLY A 42 10.58 4.45 0.52
CA GLY A 42 9.65 5.52 0.12
C GLY A 42 8.42 5.07 -0.66
N ALA A 43 7.57 4.26 -0.03
CA ALA A 43 6.17 3.93 -0.34
C ALA A 43 5.88 2.68 0.48
N GLY A 44 4.75 2.61 1.19
CA GLY A 44 4.50 1.59 2.21
C GLY A 44 4.87 0.16 1.80
N LEU A 45 5.39 -0.62 2.76
CA LEU A 45 5.85 -2.02 2.62
C LEU A 45 4.99 -2.89 1.67
N GLY A 46 3.67 -2.68 1.66
CA GLY A 46 2.74 -3.38 0.78
C GLY A 46 3.03 -3.19 -0.72
N ALA A 47 3.43 -2.00 -1.16
CA ALA A 47 3.76 -1.74 -2.57
C ALA A 47 5.09 -2.38 -2.98
N GLY A 48 6.08 -2.35 -2.09
CA GLY A 48 7.36 -3.03 -2.31
C GLY A 48 7.21 -4.55 -2.43
N ILE A 49 6.40 -5.15 -1.55
CA ILE A 49 6.10 -6.59 -1.60
C ILE A 49 5.31 -6.94 -2.86
N ALA A 50 4.29 -6.16 -3.21
CA ALA A 50 3.50 -6.39 -4.42
C ALA A 50 4.36 -6.33 -5.69
N ALA A 51 5.26 -5.34 -5.79
CA ALA A 51 6.18 -5.22 -6.91
C ALA A 51 7.14 -6.43 -6.99
N ALA A 52 7.71 -6.85 -5.86
CA ALA A 52 8.59 -8.03 -5.81
C ALA A 52 7.87 -9.34 -6.17
N ALA A 53 6.56 -9.42 -5.93
CA ALA A 53 5.73 -10.56 -6.32
C ALA A 53 5.25 -10.51 -7.79
N GLY A 54 5.70 -9.54 -8.59
CA GLY A 54 5.29 -9.38 -9.99
C GLY A 54 3.85 -8.89 -10.17
N ALA A 55 3.30 -8.17 -9.18
CA ALA A 55 1.96 -7.62 -9.27
C ALA A 55 1.85 -6.55 -10.38
N SER A 56 0.65 -6.40 -10.94
CA SER A 56 0.40 -5.36 -11.94
C SER A 56 0.53 -3.94 -11.36
N PRO A 57 0.77 -2.92 -12.19
CA PRO A 57 0.84 -1.52 -11.74
C PRO A 57 -0.34 -1.08 -10.87
N ALA A 58 -1.56 -1.48 -11.25
CA ALA A 58 -2.76 -1.19 -10.49
C ALA A 58 -2.70 -1.77 -9.07
N MET A 59 -2.24 -3.02 -8.94
CA MET A 59 -2.12 -3.70 -7.65
C MET A 59 -1.02 -3.10 -6.77
N ILE A 60 0.07 -2.61 -7.36
CA ILE A 60 1.13 -1.90 -6.61
C ILE A 60 0.59 -0.60 -6.01
N VAL A 61 -0.12 0.21 -6.81
CA VAL A 61 -0.77 1.45 -6.34
C VAL A 61 -1.83 1.13 -5.27
N GLY A 62 -2.67 0.14 -5.52
CA GLY A 62 -3.69 -0.29 -4.55
C GLY A 62 -3.06 -0.73 -3.23
N ALA A 63 -1.98 -1.52 -3.27
CA ALA A 63 -1.27 -1.95 -2.07
C ALA A 63 -0.66 -0.77 -1.29
N ALA A 64 -0.15 0.25 -1.97
CA ALA A 64 0.32 1.48 -1.32
C ALA A 64 -0.82 2.25 -0.63
N LEU A 65 -1.97 2.37 -1.30
CA LEU A 65 -3.14 3.08 -0.76
C LEU A 65 -3.73 2.40 0.47
N MET A 66 -3.78 1.07 0.48
CA MET A 66 -4.37 0.29 1.56
C MET A 66 -3.37 0.00 2.70
N GLY A 67 -2.11 -0.25 2.39
CA GLY A 67 -1.08 -0.59 3.38
C GLY A 67 -0.33 0.61 3.93
N GLY A 68 -0.08 1.63 3.10
CA GLY A 68 0.71 2.82 3.44
C GLY A 68 -0.15 4.03 3.83
N ALA A 69 -1.11 4.42 2.99
CA ALA A 69 -1.86 5.67 3.20
C ALA A 69 -2.96 5.56 4.27
N LEU A 70 -3.61 4.41 4.39
CA LEU A 70 -4.62 4.14 5.43
C LEU A 70 -4.07 3.31 6.61
N GLY A 71 -2.85 2.82 6.50
CA GLY A 71 -2.24 1.90 7.46
C GLY A 71 -2.69 0.44 7.28
N GLY A 72 -1.79 -0.50 7.57
CA GLY A 72 -2.04 -1.94 7.40
C GLY A 72 -3.22 -2.50 8.20
N VAL A 73 -3.69 -1.78 9.23
CA VAL A 73 -4.87 -2.15 10.02
C VAL A 73 -6.17 -1.98 9.21
N VAL A 74 -6.23 -1.07 8.25
CA VAL A 74 -7.40 -0.95 7.38
C VAL A 74 -7.33 -1.98 6.25
N GLY A 75 -6.13 -2.17 5.67
CA GLY A 75 -5.92 -3.11 4.57
C GLY A 75 -6.18 -4.59 4.89
N HIS A 76 -5.99 -5.05 6.14
CA HIS A 76 -6.26 -6.47 6.48
C HIS A 76 -7.75 -6.81 6.61
N LYS A 77 -8.62 -5.80 6.72
CA LYS A 77 -10.08 -5.99 6.74
C LYS A 77 -10.70 -6.03 5.34
N LEU A 78 -9.87 -5.86 4.31
CA LEU A 78 -10.24 -5.94 2.90
C LEU A 78 -9.84 -7.32 2.35
N ASP A 79 -10.78 -7.98 1.69
CA ASP A 79 -10.49 -9.22 0.97
C ASP A 79 -9.74 -8.93 -0.35
N ASP A 80 -9.37 -9.97 -1.09
CA ASP A 80 -8.63 -9.78 -2.33
C ASP A 80 -9.47 -9.13 -3.42
N ARG A 81 -10.81 -9.28 -3.37
CA ARG A 81 -11.71 -8.65 -4.33
C ARG A 81 -11.87 -7.17 -4.05
N ASP A 82 -11.99 -6.77 -2.79
CA ASP A 82 -11.96 -5.39 -2.31
C ASP A 82 -10.67 -4.70 -2.80
N LYS A 83 -9.52 -5.35 -2.58
CA LYS A 83 -8.21 -4.85 -2.99
C LYS A 83 -8.12 -4.61 -4.49
N GLN A 84 -8.62 -5.56 -5.29
CA GLN A 84 -8.66 -5.44 -6.75
C GLN A 84 -9.57 -4.30 -7.21
N MET A 85 -10.76 -4.19 -6.66
CA MET A 85 -11.70 -3.12 -7.01
C MET A 85 -11.15 -1.74 -6.62
N ALA A 86 -10.55 -1.62 -5.44
CA ALA A 86 -9.88 -0.40 -4.99
C ALA A 86 -8.69 -0.02 -5.90
N ALA A 87 -7.87 -0.99 -6.30
CA ALA A 87 -6.77 -0.79 -7.24
C ALA A 87 -7.24 -0.30 -8.63
N GLN A 88 -8.35 -0.83 -9.13
CA GLN A 88 -8.97 -0.39 -10.38
C GLN A 88 -9.49 1.04 -10.26
N ALA A 89 -10.20 1.35 -9.17
CA ALA A 89 -10.69 2.71 -8.91
C ALA A 89 -9.54 3.72 -8.79
N ALA A 90 -8.43 3.34 -8.14
CA ALA A 90 -7.23 4.17 -8.06
C ALA A 90 -6.64 4.47 -9.44
N THR A 91 -6.54 3.43 -10.28
CA THR A 91 -6.04 3.57 -11.66
C THR A 91 -6.94 4.51 -12.46
N GLN A 92 -8.26 4.33 -12.38
CA GLN A 92 -9.20 5.22 -13.05
C GLN A 92 -9.10 6.67 -12.55
N ALA A 93 -9.01 6.86 -11.23
CA ALA A 93 -8.86 8.17 -10.63
C ALA A 93 -7.59 8.88 -11.13
N PHE A 94 -6.46 8.19 -11.20
CA PHE A 94 -5.19 8.80 -11.57
C PHE A 94 -4.95 8.91 -13.08
N GLU A 95 -5.50 8.01 -13.90
CA GLU A 95 -5.31 8.05 -15.35
C GLU A 95 -6.38 8.86 -16.08
N GLN A 96 -7.64 8.79 -15.64
CA GLN A 96 -8.77 9.22 -16.46
C GLN A 96 -9.54 10.39 -15.86
N ASN A 97 -9.71 10.40 -14.53
CA ASN A 97 -10.58 11.39 -13.90
C ASN A 97 -9.94 12.77 -13.83
N ALA A 98 -10.76 13.82 -14.00
CA ALA A 98 -10.36 15.20 -13.73
C ALA A 98 -10.25 15.49 -12.22
N ALA A 99 -9.62 16.61 -11.86
CA ALA A 99 -9.65 17.07 -10.47
C ALA A 99 -11.10 17.33 -10.01
N GLY A 100 -11.46 16.86 -8.82
CA GLY A 100 -12.82 16.89 -8.27
C GLY A 100 -13.70 15.71 -8.68
N GLN A 101 -13.28 14.87 -9.64
CA GLN A 101 -14.06 13.72 -10.09
C GLN A 101 -13.64 12.44 -9.39
N ALA A 102 -14.50 11.92 -8.52
CA ALA A 102 -14.24 10.68 -7.79
C ALA A 102 -14.36 9.43 -8.70
N SER A 103 -13.45 8.47 -8.52
CA SER A 103 -13.72 7.07 -8.88
C SER A 103 -14.19 6.34 -7.63
N VAL A 104 -15.17 5.46 -7.78
CA VAL A 104 -15.81 4.75 -6.67
C VAL A 104 -15.75 3.25 -6.89
N TRP A 105 -15.69 2.50 -5.80
CA TRP A 105 -15.79 1.04 -5.82
C TRP A 105 -16.67 0.55 -4.69
N LYS A 106 -17.32 -0.59 -4.91
CA LYS A 106 -18.17 -1.24 -3.92
C LYS A 106 -18.14 -2.74 -4.14
N ASN A 107 -17.83 -3.47 -3.07
CA ASN A 107 -17.98 -4.92 -3.05
C ASN A 107 -19.29 -5.27 -2.34
N ALA A 108 -20.26 -5.80 -3.09
CA ALA A 108 -21.55 -6.20 -2.53
C ALA A 108 -21.47 -7.43 -1.61
N GLN A 109 -20.40 -8.23 -1.71
CA GLN A 109 -20.23 -9.46 -0.90
C GLN A 109 -19.75 -9.14 0.52
N THR A 110 -18.77 -8.26 0.65
CA THR A 110 -18.22 -7.82 1.95
C THR A 110 -18.97 -6.61 2.53
N GLY A 111 -19.66 -5.84 1.68
CA GLY A 111 -20.26 -4.56 2.05
C GLY A 111 -19.26 -3.41 2.08
N ASN A 112 -17.96 -3.68 1.87
CA ASN A 112 -16.93 -2.66 1.84
C ASN A 112 -17.06 -1.79 0.58
N SER A 113 -16.71 -0.51 0.71
CA SER A 113 -16.73 0.42 -0.42
C SER A 113 -15.72 1.54 -0.23
N GLY A 114 -15.50 2.33 -1.27
CA GLY A 114 -14.62 3.47 -1.16
C GLY A 114 -14.64 4.37 -2.37
N SER A 115 -13.90 5.47 -2.26
CA SER A 115 -13.75 6.47 -3.31
C SER A 115 -12.34 7.07 -3.30
N ILE A 116 -11.88 7.47 -4.47
CA ILE A 116 -10.61 8.19 -4.66
C ILE A 116 -10.89 9.38 -5.57
N THR A 117 -10.58 10.57 -5.08
CA THR A 117 -10.84 11.84 -5.75
C THR A 117 -9.52 12.58 -5.94
N PRO A 118 -9.03 12.75 -7.18
CA PRO A 118 -7.92 13.65 -7.46
C PRO A 118 -8.34 15.08 -7.12
N THR A 119 -7.51 15.83 -6.40
CA THR A 119 -7.82 17.21 -5.98
C THR A 119 -6.98 18.23 -6.72
N ARG A 120 -5.74 17.88 -7.09
CA ARG A 120 -4.84 18.77 -7.82
C ARG A 120 -3.84 17.97 -8.63
N THR A 121 -3.60 18.38 -9.87
CA THR A 121 -2.50 17.86 -10.71
C THR A 121 -1.44 18.94 -10.88
N TYR A 122 -0.17 18.59 -10.76
CA TYR A 122 0.96 19.50 -10.94
C TYR A 122 2.21 18.74 -11.40
N GLN A 123 3.25 19.47 -11.82
CA GLN A 123 4.55 18.89 -12.11
C GLN A 123 5.54 19.21 -11.00
N GLN A 124 6.36 18.22 -10.62
CA GLN A 124 7.45 18.36 -9.67
C GLN A 124 8.63 17.52 -10.16
N ASN A 125 9.81 18.12 -10.28
CA ASN A 125 11.04 17.44 -10.74
C ASN A 125 10.86 16.70 -12.08
N GLY A 126 10.06 17.23 -12.99
CA GLY A 126 9.74 16.59 -14.29
C GLY A 126 8.76 15.42 -14.22
N GLN A 127 8.19 15.12 -13.04
CA GLN A 127 7.15 14.11 -12.87
C GLN A 127 5.78 14.75 -12.70
N TYR A 128 4.74 14.12 -13.26
CA TYR A 128 3.36 14.52 -13.02
C TYR A 128 2.88 13.94 -11.70
N CYS A 129 2.49 14.80 -10.76
CA CYS A 129 1.97 14.43 -9.47
C CYS A 129 0.51 14.83 -9.32
N ARG A 130 -0.26 14.00 -8.64
CA ARG A 130 -1.67 14.19 -8.32
C ARG A 130 -1.88 14.08 -6.83
N GLN A 131 -2.34 15.16 -6.21
CA GLN A 131 -2.93 15.09 -4.88
C GLN A 131 -4.29 14.45 -4.97
N TYR A 132 -4.65 13.69 -3.95
CA TYR A 132 -5.94 13.02 -3.88
C TYR A 132 -6.45 12.91 -2.45
N GLN A 133 -7.76 12.79 -2.35
CA GLN A 133 -8.46 12.35 -1.14
C GLN A 133 -9.01 10.95 -1.40
N GLN A 134 -8.90 10.08 -0.41
CA GLN A 134 -9.44 8.73 -0.45
C GLN A 134 -10.31 8.48 0.78
N THR A 135 -11.42 7.78 0.58
CA THR A 135 -12.25 7.27 1.66
C THR A 135 -12.49 5.77 1.44
N ILE A 136 -12.34 4.97 2.49
CA ILE A 136 -12.74 3.56 2.50
C ILE A 136 -13.73 3.37 3.64
N ASN A 137 -14.86 2.74 3.35
CA ASN A 137 -15.86 2.34 4.32
C ASN A 137 -15.73 0.83 4.57
N ILE A 138 -15.41 0.46 5.80
CA ILE A 138 -15.31 -0.94 6.25
C ILE A 138 -16.32 -1.17 7.34
N GLY A 139 -17.27 -2.08 7.12
CA GLY A 139 -18.29 -2.40 8.12
C GLY A 139 -19.16 -1.20 8.55
N GLY A 140 -19.31 -0.18 7.69
CA GLY A 140 -20.07 1.03 7.98
C GLY A 140 -19.23 2.20 8.50
N GLU A 141 -17.95 1.98 8.83
CA GLU A 141 -17.06 3.02 9.36
C GLU A 141 -16.20 3.65 8.25
N PRO A 142 -16.39 4.95 7.94
CA PRO A 142 -15.59 5.64 6.95
C PRO A 142 -14.20 6.01 7.50
N GLN A 143 -13.17 5.67 6.75
CA GLN A 143 -11.77 6.01 6.99
C GLN A 143 -11.28 6.90 5.84
N SER A 144 -10.92 8.15 6.12
CA SER A 144 -10.43 9.09 5.12
C SER A 144 -8.93 9.30 5.22
N SER A 145 -8.28 9.47 4.08
CA SER A 145 -6.85 9.80 3.97
C SER A 145 -6.62 10.75 2.81
N TYR A 146 -5.49 11.45 2.88
CA TYR A 146 -5.01 12.33 1.83
C TYR A 146 -3.61 11.88 1.44
N GLY A 147 -3.26 12.07 0.17
CA GLY A 147 -1.93 11.70 -0.31
C GLY A 147 -1.60 12.34 -1.64
N THR A 148 -0.39 12.04 -2.09
CA THR A 148 0.12 12.43 -3.39
C THR A 148 0.58 11.19 -4.13
N ALA A 149 0.18 11.05 -5.39
CA ALA A 149 0.67 10.02 -6.30
C ALA A 149 1.45 10.68 -7.43
N CYS A 150 2.68 10.25 -7.70
CA CYS A 150 3.49 10.75 -8.81
C CYS A 150 3.70 9.68 -9.87
N ARG A 151 3.55 10.07 -11.13
CA ARG A 151 3.72 9.19 -12.29
C ARG A 151 5.20 8.92 -12.53
N GLN A 152 5.55 7.65 -12.59
CA GLN A 152 6.89 7.14 -12.79
C GLN A 152 7.21 7.06 -14.29
N ALA A 153 8.49 6.90 -14.61
CA ALA A 153 8.98 6.82 -15.99
C ALA A 153 8.46 5.57 -16.74
N ASP A 154 8.13 4.50 -16.01
CA ASP A 154 7.51 3.28 -16.56
C ASP A 154 5.98 3.40 -16.74
N GLY A 155 5.42 4.58 -16.48
CA GLY A 155 3.99 4.86 -16.60
C GLY A 155 3.16 4.46 -15.38
N THR A 156 3.75 3.84 -14.36
CA THR A 156 3.05 3.50 -13.12
C THR A 156 2.88 4.71 -12.21
N TRP A 157 1.95 4.64 -11.27
CA TRP A 157 1.81 5.66 -10.22
C TRP A 157 2.50 5.18 -8.94
N ALA A 158 3.20 6.08 -8.25
CA ALA A 158 3.78 5.80 -6.95
C ALA A 158 3.23 6.77 -5.91
N ILE A 159 2.64 6.23 -4.85
CA ILE A 159 2.20 7.01 -3.70
C ILE A 159 3.44 7.53 -2.97
N GLN A 160 3.50 8.84 -2.79
CA GLN A 160 4.58 9.51 -2.08
C GLN A 160 4.35 9.43 -0.56
N PRO A 161 5.42 9.30 0.24
CA PRO A 161 5.32 9.45 1.68
C PRO A 161 4.79 10.85 2.03
N ALA A 162 3.97 10.91 3.07
CA ALA A 162 3.49 12.16 3.66
C ALA A 162 4.60 12.87 4.43
#